data_AF-A0A7J4U6B8-F1
#
_entry.id   AF-A0A7J4U6B8-F1
#
_cell.length_a   1.000
_cell.length_b   1.000
_cell.length_c   1.000
_cell.angle_alpha   90.00
_cell.angle_beta   90.00
_cell.angle_gamma   90.00
#
_symmetry.space_group_name_H-M   'P 1'
#
loop_
_entity.id
_entity.type
_entity.pdbx_description
1 polymer ?
#
loop_
_entity_poly.entity_id
_entity_poly.type
_entity_poly.pdbx_seq_one_letter_code
_entity_poly.pdbx_strand_id
1 'polypeptide(L)'
;MIGFDYGIKPNLAIIGDVEYPNLIHDAKPIAIGYGELHHFGLLVNPPFTSLVFENEEKGRECFQRFKNWTKDSDGDAISLSFIETSAGGYTVCVYPEINHLISRCIPKYLRVEVNPIFMTPIAFPLTVNKISQQYLFFKQQAKQKPFVFCGASKIGELFLDSAIQKRQIQFYKENEIPKESPEIAYFVTKSTQKSQHKLKREIPSEYPKEISNRRWTRLKTFLPITIEKLKYHLSFQNSKDSLLSEGFVNWQVLQAACNIVISLRMCGQPHFKALDQKSAHLDILEYFLNIFEEPKSFLPSDKYFSIETLREQIILDSIELLQYVGDKLETNSKDALLNNLKNRGFLSDNE
;
A
#
# COMPACT_ATOMS: atom_id res chain seq x y z
N MET A 1 12.44 -23.25 0.37
CA MET A 1 13.42 -22.50 1.20
C MET A 1 13.32 -21.05 0.81
N ILE A 2 13.30 -20.16 1.79
CA ILE A 2 13.00 -18.74 1.61
C ILE A 2 14.09 -17.92 2.29
N GLY A 3 14.52 -16.86 1.62
CA GLY A 3 15.37 -15.82 2.21
C GLY A 3 14.51 -14.73 2.82
N PHE A 4 15.03 -14.06 3.85
CA PHE A 4 14.34 -12.92 4.45
C PHE A 4 15.35 -11.85 4.84
N ASP A 5 15.20 -10.64 4.30
CA ASP A 5 16.05 -9.52 4.68
C ASP A 5 15.23 -8.48 5.44
N TYR A 6 15.63 -8.18 6.68
CA TYR A 6 14.93 -7.20 7.52
C TYR A 6 15.04 -5.80 6.93
N GLY A 7 15.99 -5.54 6.05
CA GLY A 7 16.11 -4.31 5.30
C GLY A 7 15.05 -4.17 4.21
N ILE A 8 14.25 -5.18 3.86
CA ILE A 8 13.27 -5.13 2.76
C ILE A 8 11.85 -4.97 3.29
N LYS A 9 11.03 -4.15 2.62
CA LYS A 9 9.59 -4.04 2.89
C LYS A 9 8.81 -4.93 1.92
N PRO A 10 7.96 -5.86 2.39
CA PRO A 10 7.10 -6.61 1.49
C PRO A 10 6.12 -5.69 0.80
N ASN A 11 5.83 -5.97 -0.47
CA ASN A 11 4.81 -5.28 -1.22
C ASN A 11 3.44 -5.86 -0.88
N LEU A 12 2.49 -5.00 -0.49
CA LEU A 12 1.13 -5.40 -0.19
C LEU A 12 0.18 -4.78 -1.21
N ALA A 13 -0.45 -5.63 -2.03
CA ALA A 13 -1.44 -5.18 -3.00
C ALA A 13 -2.77 -4.87 -2.29
N ILE A 14 -3.27 -3.65 -2.47
CA ILE A 14 -4.56 -3.18 -1.99
C ILE A 14 -5.45 -2.93 -3.19
N ILE A 15 -6.55 -3.68 -3.29
CA ILE A 15 -7.49 -3.57 -4.40
C ILE A 15 -8.73 -2.84 -3.89
N GLY A 16 -9.07 -1.73 -4.55
CA GLY A 16 -10.30 -0.99 -4.29
C GLY A 16 -11.54 -1.76 -4.75
N ASP A 17 -12.72 -1.16 -4.60
CA ASP A 17 -13.98 -1.77 -5.01
C ASP A 17 -14.07 -1.88 -6.54
N VAL A 18 -13.74 -3.07 -7.07
CA VAL A 18 -13.69 -3.35 -8.52
C VAL A 18 -15.07 -3.42 -9.18
N GLU A 19 -16.13 -3.58 -8.40
CA GLU A 19 -17.50 -3.76 -8.91
C GLU A 19 -18.25 -2.43 -9.02
N TYR A 20 -17.90 -1.44 -8.19
CA TYR A 20 -18.55 -0.13 -8.17
C TYR A 20 -18.64 0.58 -9.54
N PRO A 21 -17.63 0.55 -10.44
CA PRO A 21 -17.74 1.20 -11.75
C PRO A 21 -18.91 0.69 -12.59
N ASN A 22 -19.16 -0.63 -12.58
CA ASN A 22 -20.31 -1.21 -13.28
C ASN A 22 -21.60 -0.80 -12.58
N LEU A 23 -21.61 -0.81 -11.25
CA LEU A 23 -22.78 -0.42 -10.48
C LEU A 23 -23.20 1.04 -10.76
N ILE A 24 -22.26 1.98 -10.79
CA ILE A 24 -22.59 3.39 -11.07
C ILE A 24 -22.98 3.62 -12.52
N HIS A 25 -22.39 2.87 -13.46
CA HIS A 25 -22.84 2.87 -14.85
C HIS A 25 -24.29 2.38 -14.97
N ASP A 26 -24.63 1.27 -14.32
CA ASP A 26 -25.97 0.68 -14.34
C ASP A 26 -27.01 1.52 -13.58
N ALA A 27 -26.57 2.33 -12.62
CA ALA A 27 -27.40 3.34 -11.96
C ALA A 27 -27.83 4.48 -12.90
N LYS A 28 -27.13 4.66 -14.03
CA LYS A 28 -27.39 5.68 -15.06
C LYS A 28 -27.54 7.09 -14.46
N PRO A 29 -26.43 7.73 -14.07
CA PRO A 29 -26.44 9.12 -13.62
C PRO A 29 -26.83 10.01 -14.81
N ILE A 30 -27.87 10.84 -14.63
CA ILE A 30 -28.43 11.68 -15.70
C ILE A 30 -28.26 13.18 -15.46
N ALA A 31 -28.11 13.59 -14.20
CA ALA A 31 -27.93 14.99 -13.83
C ALA A 31 -27.18 15.14 -12.51
N ILE A 32 -26.82 16.38 -12.18
CA ILE A 32 -26.32 16.75 -10.86
C ILE A 32 -27.22 17.81 -10.26
N GLY A 33 -27.70 17.55 -9.05
CA GLY A 33 -28.40 18.51 -8.22
C GLY A 33 -27.42 19.33 -7.38
N TYR A 34 -27.78 20.59 -7.15
CA TYR A 34 -27.06 21.50 -6.27
C TYR A 34 -28.08 22.30 -5.46
N GLY A 35 -27.76 22.57 -4.20
CA GLY A 35 -28.60 23.42 -3.36
C GLY A 35 -28.03 23.54 -1.97
N GLU A 36 -28.89 23.92 -1.03
CA GLU A 36 -28.58 23.95 0.40
C GLU A 36 -29.67 23.17 1.15
N LEU A 37 -29.24 22.39 2.13
CA LEU A 37 -30.16 21.72 3.06
C LEU A 37 -30.36 22.63 4.27
N HIS A 38 -31.54 22.64 4.89
CA HIS A 38 -31.72 23.38 6.14
C HIS A 38 -30.82 22.84 7.27
N HIS A 39 -30.73 21.51 7.39
CA HIS A 39 -29.86 20.84 8.35
C HIS A 39 -29.40 19.47 7.82
N PHE A 40 -28.21 19.03 8.23
CA PHE A 40 -27.75 17.65 8.04
C PHE A 40 -26.76 17.26 9.15
N GLY A 41 -27.15 16.31 10.02
CA GLY A 41 -26.40 16.03 11.23
C GLY A 41 -26.23 17.28 12.09
N LEU A 42 -24.99 17.69 12.33
CA LEU A 42 -24.65 18.90 13.08
C LEU A 42 -24.46 20.16 12.20
N LEU A 43 -24.58 20.03 10.88
CA LEU A 43 -24.40 21.14 9.95
C LEU A 43 -25.70 21.92 9.78
N VAL A 44 -25.61 23.25 9.83
CA VAL A 44 -26.69 24.20 9.57
C VAL A 44 -26.48 24.83 8.20
N ASN A 45 -27.49 24.81 7.34
CA ASN A 45 -27.40 25.30 5.96
C ASN A 45 -26.19 24.77 5.15
N PRO A 46 -25.87 23.45 5.21
CA PRO A 46 -24.78 22.94 4.38
C PRO A 46 -25.16 22.95 2.90
N PRO A 47 -24.23 23.33 2.00
CA PRO A 47 -24.43 23.15 0.58
C PRO A 47 -24.42 21.65 0.29
N PHE A 48 -25.13 21.23 -0.75
CA PHE A 48 -25.10 19.85 -1.20
C PHE A 48 -24.87 19.76 -2.70
N THR A 49 -24.33 18.62 -3.10
CA THR A 49 -24.35 18.16 -4.49
C THR A 49 -24.91 16.74 -4.52
N SER A 50 -25.71 16.43 -5.55
CA SER A 50 -26.34 15.12 -5.68
C SER A 50 -26.20 14.53 -7.07
N LEU A 51 -25.86 13.24 -7.16
CA LEU A 51 -25.99 12.51 -8.43
C LEU A 51 -27.44 12.08 -8.61
N VAL A 52 -28.07 12.52 -9.70
CA VAL A 52 -29.45 12.16 -10.03
C VAL A 52 -29.41 10.91 -10.90
N PHE A 53 -30.10 9.86 -10.47
CA PHE A 53 -30.09 8.55 -11.14
C PHE A 53 -31.41 8.27 -11.86
N GLU A 54 -31.31 7.67 -13.04
CA GLU A 54 -32.46 7.11 -13.73
C GLU A 54 -32.92 5.80 -13.05
N ASN A 55 -31.97 4.95 -12.65
CA ASN A 55 -32.24 3.73 -11.88
C ASN A 55 -32.00 3.99 -10.39
N GLU A 56 -33.08 4.30 -9.68
CA GLU A 56 -33.04 4.65 -8.25
C GLU A 56 -32.51 3.52 -7.37
N GLU A 57 -32.91 2.27 -7.60
CA GLU A 57 -32.47 1.12 -6.79
C GLU A 57 -30.94 0.99 -6.83
N LYS A 58 -30.37 1.03 -8.04
CA LYS A 58 -28.92 0.98 -8.26
C LYS A 58 -28.21 2.24 -7.77
N GLY A 59 -28.85 3.41 -7.87
CA GLY A 59 -28.36 4.65 -7.29
C GLY A 59 -28.24 4.60 -5.77
N ARG A 60 -29.24 4.05 -5.07
CA ARG A 60 -29.21 3.81 -3.62
C ARG A 60 -28.13 2.79 -3.26
N GLU A 61 -27.99 1.72 -4.05
CA GLU A 61 -26.92 0.73 -3.87
C GLU A 61 -25.52 1.38 -3.98
N CYS A 62 -25.30 2.28 -4.95
CA CYS A 62 -24.04 3.05 -5.08
C CYS A 62 -23.72 3.84 -3.82
N PHE A 63 -24.69 4.61 -3.31
CA PHE A 63 -24.49 5.44 -2.13
C PHE A 63 -24.34 4.62 -0.85
N GLN A 64 -24.95 3.43 -0.77
CA GLN A 64 -24.67 2.50 0.31
C GLN A 64 -23.23 1.95 0.23
N ARG A 65 -22.69 1.68 -0.97
CA ARG A 65 -21.27 1.31 -1.13
C ARG A 65 -20.35 2.45 -0.72
N PHE A 66 -20.63 3.68 -1.11
CA PHE A 66 -19.89 4.86 -0.64
C PHE A 66 -19.90 4.97 0.89
N LYS A 67 -21.06 4.80 1.53
CA LYS A 67 -21.18 4.80 2.99
C LYS A 67 -20.36 3.67 3.64
N ASN A 68 -20.24 2.51 2.99
CA ASN A 68 -19.34 1.45 3.46
C ASN A 68 -17.86 1.84 3.34
N TRP A 69 -17.49 2.71 2.38
CA TRP A 69 -16.14 3.26 2.30
C TRP A 69 -15.81 4.18 3.48
N THR A 70 -16.82 4.82 4.08
CA THR A 70 -16.64 5.75 5.20
C THR A 70 -16.78 5.10 6.59
N LYS A 71 -17.07 3.79 6.69
CA LYS A 71 -17.49 3.12 7.94
C LYS A 71 -16.50 3.26 9.10
N ASP A 72 -15.20 3.30 8.80
CA ASP A 72 -14.12 3.39 9.79
C ASP A 72 -13.30 4.68 9.63
N SER A 73 -13.88 5.69 8.99
CA SER A 73 -13.23 6.96 8.66
C SER A 73 -14.24 8.12 8.64
N ASP A 74 -14.00 9.11 7.80
CA ASP A 74 -14.96 10.18 7.48
C ASP A 74 -15.40 10.11 6.00
N GLY A 75 -16.21 11.07 5.58
CA GLY A 75 -16.70 11.18 4.20
C GLY A 75 -15.64 11.54 3.17
N ASP A 76 -14.43 11.91 3.58
CA ASP A 76 -13.30 12.16 2.69
C ASP A 76 -12.56 10.88 2.28
N ALA A 77 -13.00 9.72 2.76
CA ALA A 77 -12.66 8.42 2.19
C ALA A 77 -13.20 8.21 0.76
N ILE A 78 -14.05 9.11 0.27
CA ILE A 78 -14.50 9.17 -1.12
C ILE A 78 -13.87 10.41 -1.76
N SER A 79 -13.03 10.22 -2.78
CA SER A 79 -12.59 11.29 -3.64
C SER A 79 -13.73 11.71 -4.57
N LEU A 80 -14.02 13.01 -4.60
CA LEU A 80 -15.00 13.63 -5.47
C LEU A 80 -14.34 14.82 -6.14
N SER A 81 -14.23 14.77 -7.47
CA SER A 81 -13.54 15.80 -8.24
C SER A 81 -14.39 16.26 -9.42
N PHE A 82 -14.29 17.54 -9.77
CA PHE A 82 -14.93 18.15 -10.92
C PHE A 82 -13.85 18.65 -11.89
N ILE A 83 -13.90 18.15 -13.13
CA ILE A 83 -12.96 18.52 -14.20
C ILE A 83 -13.67 19.44 -15.18
N GLU A 84 -13.38 20.73 -15.12
CA GLU A 84 -13.92 21.74 -16.05
C GLU A 84 -13.29 21.57 -17.42
N THR A 85 -14.12 21.15 -18.37
CA THR A 85 -13.73 20.83 -19.74
C THR A 85 -13.51 22.09 -20.57
N SER A 86 -12.59 22.01 -21.53
CA SER A 86 -12.38 23.04 -22.55
C SER A 86 -13.64 23.33 -23.39
N ALA A 87 -14.60 22.41 -23.44
CA ALA A 87 -15.89 22.58 -24.11
C ALA A 87 -16.91 23.45 -23.32
N GLY A 88 -16.56 23.96 -22.14
CA GLY A 88 -17.42 24.84 -21.32
C GLY A 88 -18.35 24.10 -20.35
N GLY A 89 -18.19 22.78 -20.25
CA GLY A 89 -18.85 21.91 -19.28
C GLY A 89 -17.90 21.41 -18.18
N TYR A 90 -18.31 20.36 -17.46
CA TYR A 90 -17.45 19.66 -16.51
C TYR A 90 -17.78 18.16 -16.44
N THR A 91 -16.81 17.35 -16.02
CA THR A 91 -16.98 15.92 -15.77
C THR A 91 -16.78 15.64 -14.27
N VAL A 92 -17.65 14.81 -13.69
CA VAL A 92 -17.51 14.33 -12.30
C VAL A 92 -16.61 13.10 -12.29
N CYS A 93 -15.75 13.03 -11.29
CA CYS A 93 -14.91 11.87 -10.99
C CYS A 93 -15.18 11.41 -9.56
N VAL A 94 -15.38 10.10 -9.36
CA VAL A 94 -15.62 9.50 -8.04
C VAL A 94 -14.83 8.21 -7.89
N TYR A 95 -14.08 8.08 -6.80
CA TYR A 95 -13.29 6.89 -6.46
C TYR A 95 -12.96 6.86 -4.95
N PRO A 96 -12.53 5.71 -4.38
CA PRO A 96 -12.01 5.67 -3.01
C PRO A 96 -10.75 6.52 -2.85
N GLU A 97 -10.67 7.36 -1.81
CA GLU A 97 -9.45 8.11 -1.52
C GLU A 97 -8.34 7.15 -1.07
N ILE A 98 -7.16 7.27 -1.68
CA ILE A 98 -6.09 6.27 -1.60
C ILE A 98 -5.57 6.11 -0.17
N ASN A 99 -5.35 7.20 0.56
CA ASN A 99 -4.80 7.12 1.92
C ASN A 99 -5.81 6.54 2.91
N HIS A 100 -7.09 6.84 2.75
CA HIS A 100 -8.17 6.23 3.51
C HIS A 100 -8.31 4.74 3.18
N LEU A 101 -8.22 4.37 1.91
CA LEU A 101 -8.22 2.97 1.47
C LEU A 101 -7.05 2.20 2.11
N ILE A 102 -5.83 2.73 2.00
CA ILE A 102 -4.64 2.17 2.67
C ILE A 102 -4.87 2.06 4.17
N SER A 103 -5.45 3.10 4.77
CA SER A 103 -5.63 3.16 6.21
C SER A 103 -6.60 2.12 6.76
N ARG A 104 -7.62 1.78 5.98
CA ARG A 104 -8.62 0.75 6.32
C ARG A 104 -8.10 -0.66 6.07
N CYS A 105 -7.25 -0.85 5.07
CA CYS A 105 -6.71 -2.15 4.71
C CYS A 105 -5.47 -2.54 5.53
N ILE A 106 -4.68 -1.57 6.00
CA ILE A 106 -3.44 -1.83 6.74
C ILE A 106 -3.52 -1.20 8.14
N PRO A 107 -3.44 -2.03 9.21
CA PRO A 107 -3.36 -1.53 10.58
C PRO A 107 -2.25 -0.48 10.74
N LYS A 108 -2.50 0.58 11.52
CA LYS A 108 -1.58 1.72 11.63
C LYS A 108 -0.14 1.32 11.96
N TYR A 109 0.05 0.33 12.84
CA TYR A 109 1.36 -0.17 13.26
C TYR A 109 2.10 -0.95 12.16
N LEU A 110 1.38 -1.49 11.18
CA LEU A 110 1.93 -2.25 10.04
C LEU A 110 2.37 -1.37 8.87
N ARG A 111 1.84 -0.15 8.76
CA ARG A 111 2.02 0.72 7.58
C ARG A 111 3.47 1.10 7.32
N VAL A 112 4.27 1.26 8.37
CA VAL A 112 5.70 1.58 8.22
C VAL A 112 6.52 0.38 7.75
N GLU A 113 5.98 -0.83 7.92
CA GLU A 113 6.68 -2.09 7.67
C GLU A 113 6.49 -2.65 6.26
N VAL A 114 5.49 -2.15 5.52
CA VAL A 114 5.13 -2.65 4.19
C VAL A 114 5.18 -1.54 3.14
N ASN A 115 5.25 -1.93 1.87
CA ASN A 115 5.10 -1.04 0.73
C ASN A 115 3.71 -1.28 0.11
N PRO A 116 2.71 -0.43 0.40
CA PRO A 116 1.39 -0.58 -0.20
C PRO A 116 1.45 -0.28 -1.70
N ILE A 117 0.96 -1.22 -2.51
CA ILE A 117 0.67 -1.00 -3.93
C ILE A 117 -0.83 -0.99 -4.06
N PHE A 118 -1.42 0.12 -4.50
CA PHE A 118 -2.87 0.21 -4.63
C PHE A 118 -3.31 0.10 -6.08
N MET A 119 -4.48 -0.50 -6.28
CA MET A 119 -5.18 -0.52 -7.55
C MET A 119 -6.66 -0.27 -7.25
N THR A 120 -7.16 0.90 -7.64
CA THR A 120 -8.57 1.24 -7.47
C THR A 120 -9.14 1.70 -8.80
N PRO A 121 -10.35 1.24 -9.18
CA PRO A 121 -10.99 1.80 -10.35
C PRO A 121 -11.45 3.24 -10.07
N ILE A 122 -11.52 4.01 -11.14
CA ILE A 122 -11.95 5.41 -11.13
C ILE A 122 -13.15 5.53 -12.05
N ALA A 123 -14.24 6.09 -11.55
CA ALA A 123 -15.46 6.28 -12.32
C ALA A 123 -15.64 7.75 -12.72
N PHE A 124 -16.07 7.96 -13.97
CA PHE A 124 -16.47 9.27 -14.50
C PHE A 124 -17.98 9.26 -14.77
N PRO A 125 -18.83 9.30 -13.72
CA PRO A 125 -20.25 8.97 -13.85
C PRO A 125 -21.04 9.88 -14.77
N LEU A 126 -20.64 11.13 -14.94
CA LEU A 126 -21.41 12.10 -15.71
C LEU A 126 -20.54 13.23 -16.25
N THR A 127 -20.79 13.61 -17.50
CA THR A 127 -20.31 14.87 -18.10
C THR A 127 -21.49 15.80 -18.33
N VAL A 128 -21.38 17.02 -17.82
CA VAL A 128 -22.37 18.09 -17.99
C VAL A 128 -21.80 19.10 -18.96
N ASN A 129 -22.50 19.37 -20.06
CA ASN A 129 -21.96 20.16 -21.17
C ASN A 129 -21.93 21.68 -20.92
N LYS A 130 -22.52 22.16 -19.83
CA LYS A 130 -22.58 23.59 -19.51
C LYS A 130 -22.47 23.84 -18.01
N ILE A 131 -21.65 24.82 -17.65
CA ILE A 131 -21.57 25.33 -16.28
C ILE A 131 -22.85 26.13 -15.94
N SER A 132 -23.53 25.74 -14.87
CA SER A 132 -24.70 26.44 -14.31
C SER A 132 -24.29 27.40 -13.18
N GLN A 133 -25.15 28.38 -12.87
CA GLN A 133 -24.95 29.26 -11.73
C GLN A 133 -24.94 28.49 -10.40
N GLN A 134 -25.74 27.43 -10.30
CA GLN A 134 -25.81 26.58 -9.12
C GLN A 134 -24.52 25.79 -8.91
N TYR A 135 -23.87 25.32 -9.98
CA TYR A 135 -22.54 24.72 -9.90
C TYR A 135 -21.50 25.74 -9.41
N LEU A 136 -21.50 26.95 -9.97
CA LEU A 136 -20.57 28.00 -9.54
C LEU A 136 -20.75 28.36 -8.06
N PHE A 137 -22.00 28.48 -7.63
CA PHE A 137 -22.35 28.68 -6.22
C PHE A 137 -21.83 27.53 -5.36
N PHE A 138 -22.13 26.27 -5.71
CA PHE A 138 -21.65 25.10 -4.97
C PHE A 138 -20.12 25.06 -4.91
N LYS A 139 -19.42 25.29 -6.04
CA LYS A 139 -17.95 25.34 -6.11
C LYS A 139 -17.35 26.38 -5.16
N GLN A 140 -18.00 27.54 -5.03
CA GLN A 140 -17.56 28.57 -4.09
C GLN A 140 -17.77 28.13 -2.63
N GLN A 141 -18.94 27.57 -2.32
CA GLN A 141 -19.30 27.18 -0.95
C GLN A 141 -18.51 25.96 -0.46
N ALA A 142 -18.38 24.92 -1.28
CA ALA A 142 -17.73 23.65 -0.92
C ALA A 142 -16.21 23.81 -0.68
N LYS A 143 -15.59 24.90 -1.15
CA LYS A 143 -14.21 25.27 -0.82
C LYS A 143 -14.05 25.88 0.57
N GLN A 144 -15.14 26.36 1.17
CA GLN A 144 -15.10 27.16 2.40
C GLN A 144 -15.73 26.44 3.59
N LYS A 145 -16.73 25.58 3.36
CA LYS A 145 -17.44 24.86 4.41
C LYS A 145 -17.67 23.39 4.04
N PRO A 146 -17.85 22.49 5.03
CA PRO A 146 -18.32 21.14 4.80
C PRO A 146 -19.62 21.11 4.00
N PHE A 147 -19.80 20.07 3.19
CA PHE A 147 -20.93 19.91 2.28
C PHE A 147 -21.49 18.49 2.35
N VAL A 148 -22.67 18.29 1.75
CA VAL A 148 -23.32 16.98 1.68
C VAL A 148 -23.23 16.43 0.26
N PHE A 149 -22.77 15.19 0.14
CA PHE A 149 -22.79 14.43 -1.10
C PHE A 149 -23.83 13.33 -0.98
N CYS A 150 -24.83 13.31 -1.87
CA CYS A 150 -25.94 12.36 -1.78
C CYS A 150 -26.41 11.90 -3.17
N GLY A 151 -27.19 10.82 -3.22
CA GLY A 151 -27.90 10.43 -4.43
C GLY A 151 -29.26 11.12 -4.50
N ALA A 152 -29.86 11.14 -5.68
CA ALA A 152 -31.23 11.59 -5.87
C ALA A 152 -31.95 10.77 -6.93
N SER A 153 -33.27 10.63 -6.79
CA SER A 153 -34.12 10.06 -7.84
C SER A 153 -34.37 11.07 -8.96
N LYS A 154 -34.80 10.60 -10.14
CA LYS A 154 -35.14 11.46 -11.29
C LYS A 154 -36.24 12.50 -11.00
N ILE A 155 -37.04 12.31 -9.95
CA ILE A 155 -38.08 13.25 -9.52
C ILE A 155 -37.58 14.25 -8.46
N GLY A 156 -36.31 14.17 -8.06
CA GLY A 156 -35.66 15.10 -7.14
C GLY A 156 -35.70 14.69 -5.66
N GLU A 157 -36.11 13.46 -5.33
CA GLU A 157 -36.04 12.96 -3.95
C GLU A 157 -34.58 12.64 -3.59
N LEU A 158 -34.08 13.25 -2.52
CA LEU A 158 -32.70 13.04 -2.05
C LEU A 158 -32.58 11.78 -1.18
N PHE A 159 -31.54 10.97 -1.42
CA PHE A 159 -31.21 9.80 -0.62
C PHE A 159 -30.44 10.20 0.66
N LEU A 160 -31.12 10.89 1.57
CA LEU A 160 -30.49 11.46 2.78
C LEU A 160 -30.04 10.40 3.80
N ASP A 161 -30.62 9.21 3.77
CA ASP A 161 -30.26 8.06 4.59
C ASP A 161 -28.85 7.51 4.30
N SER A 162 -28.39 7.71 3.06
CA SER A 162 -27.08 7.30 2.55
C SER A 162 -26.19 8.49 2.17
N ALA A 163 -26.61 9.71 2.51
CA ALA A 163 -25.84 10.91 2.28
C ALA A 163 -24.55 10.96 3.13
N ILE A 164 -23.51 11.55 2.56
CA ILE A 164 -22.16 11.61 3.13
C ILE A 164 -21.78 13.06 3.37
N GLN A 165 -21.38 13.38 4.59
CA GLN A 165 -20.77 14.67 4.91
C GLN A 165 -19.32 14.68 4.45
N LYS A 166 -18.96 15.62 3.57
CA LYS A 166 -17.61 15.80 3.02
C LYS A 166 -17.01 17.13 3.42
N ARG A 167 -15.68 17.20 3.45
CA ARG A 167 -14.92 18.44 3.66
C ARG A 167 -13.97 18.74 2.52
N GLN A 168 -13.57 17.71 1.77
CA GLN A 168 -12.67 17.83 0.64
C GLN A 168 -13.37 17.57 -0.68
N ILE A 169 -13.01 18.37 -1.67
CA ILE A 169 -13.46 18.31 -3.05
C ILE A 169 -12.41 18.98 -3.92
N GLN A 170 -12.14 18.41 -5.08
CA GLN A 170 -11.18 18.96 -6.02
C GLN A 170 -11.88 19.54 -7.24
N PHE A 171 -11.39 20.69 -7.70
CA PHE A 171 -11.85 21.33 -8.92
C PHE A 171 -10.64 21.57 -9.82
N TYR A 172 -10.61 20.92 -10.96
CA TYR A 172 -9.54 21.05 -11.95
C TYR A 172 -10.08 21.75 -13.20
N LYS A 173 -9.23 22.51 -13.87
CA LYS A 173 -9.40 22.73 -15.31
C LYS A 173 -8.78 21.56 -16.05
N GLU A 174 -9.34 21.18 -17.18
CA GLU A 174 -8.88 20.03 -17.99
C GLU A 174 -7.35 20.08 -18.24
N ASN A 175 -6.79 21.25 -18.56
CA ASN A 175 -5.36 21.44 -18.81
C ASN A 175 -4.47 21.60 -17.55
N GLU A 176 -5.07 21.59 -16.36
CA GLU A 176 -4.40 21.82 -15.07
C GLU A 176 -4.46 20.57 -14.15
N ILE A 177 -4.81 19.39 -14.69
CA ILE A 177 -4.81 18.13 -13.95
C ILE A 177 -3.36 17.70 -13.65
N PRO A 178 -2.96 17.49 -12.38
CA PRO A 178 -1.62 17.01 -12.04
C PRO A 178 -1.36 15.60 -12.60
N LYS A 179 -0.16 15.37 -13.15
CA LYS A 179 0.21 14.06 -13.74
C LYS A 179 0.20 12.90 -12.76
N GLU A 180 0.49 13.18 -11.49
CA GLU A 180 0.50 12.22 -10.37
C GLU A 180 -0.91 11.99 -9.78
N SER A 181 -1.91 12.77 -10.19
CA SER A 181 -3.26 12.66 -9.65
C SER A 181 -4.06 11.53 -10.33
N PRO A 182 -4.93 10.80 -9.60
CA PRO A 182 -5.80 9.79 -10.19
C PRO A 182 -6.69 10.33 -11.33
N GLU A 183 -7.07 11.62 -11.27
CA GLU A 183 -7.89 12.30 -12.27
C GLU A 183 -7.26 12.32 -13.67
N ILE A 184 -5.94 12.10 -13.79
CA ILE A 184 -5.26 11.99 -15.10
C ILE A 184 -5.84 10.84 -15.94
N ALA A 185 -6.46 9.83 -15.31
CA ALA A 185 -7.17 8.75 -15.97
C ALA A 185 -8.31 9.25 -16.88
N TYR A 186 -8.81 10.47 -16.67
CA TYR A 186 -9.76 11.14 -17.54
C TYR A 186 -9.31 11.16 -19.00
N PHE A 187 -8.04 11.48 -19.26
CA PHE A 187 -7.50 11.52 -20.62
C PHE A 187 -7.42 10.14 -21.25
N VAL A 188 -7.13 9.10 -20.45
CA VAL A 188 -7.12 7.70 -20.92
C VAL A 188 -8.52 7.29 -21.36
N THR A 189 -9.57 7.69 -20.65
CA THR A 189 -10.96 7.41 -21.06
C THR A 189 -11.40 8.15 -22.33
N LYS A 190 -10.79 9.30 -22.64
CA LYS A 190 -11.04 10.06 -23.87
C LYS A 190 -10.21 9.57 -25.06
N SER A 191 -9.02 9.03 -24.83
CA SER A 191 -8.15 8.55 -25.89
C SER A 191 -8.55 7.15 -26.34
N THR A 192 -8.83 6.96 -27.63
CA THR A 192 -9.06 5.64 -28.25
C THR A 192 -7.80 4.77 -28.32
N GLN A 193 -6.64 5.31 -27.98
CA GLN A 193 -5.38 4.56 -27.96
C GLN A 193 -5.26 3.81 -26.63
N LYS A 194 -5.46 2.49 -26.70
CA LYS A 194 -5.00 1.55 -25.67
C LYS A 194 -3.49 1.68 -25.53
N SER A 195 -3.06 2.55 -24.64
CA SER A 195 -1.65 2.61 -24.24
C SER A 195 -1.32 1.31 -23.49
N GLN A 196 -0.69 0.37 -24.20
CA GLN A 196 0.02 -0.75 -23.58
C GLN A 196 1.35 -0.22 -23.04
N HIS A 197 1.31 0.67 -22.03
CA HIS A 197 2.51 0.91 -21.24
C HIS A 197 2.80 -0.37 -20.46
N LYS A 198 3.80 -1.13 -20.91
CA LYS A 198 4.51 -2.06 -20.03
C LYS A 198 5.06 -1.21 -18.89
N LEU A 199 4.41 -1.27 -17.73
CA LEU A 199 4.95 -0.76 -16.49
C LEU A 199 6.34 -1.39 -16.33
N LYS A 200 7.39 -0.60 -16.56
CA LYS A 200 8.73 -1.02 -16.15
C LYS A 200 8.65 -1.13 -14.64
N ARG A 201 9.04 -2.28 -14.10
CA ARG A 201 9.19 -2.46 -12.65
C ARG A 201 10.18 -1.40 -12.19
N GLU A 202 9.69 -0.36 -11.52
CA GLU A 202 10.56 0.64 -10.92
C GLU A 202 11.37 -0.06 -9.84
N ILE A 203 12.67 -0.13 -10.07
CA ILE A 203 13.61 -0.64 -9.08
C ILE A 203 13.58 0.38 -7.94
N PRO A 204 13.41 -0.05 -6.67
CA PRO A 204 13.47 0.87 -5.55
C PRO A 204 14.73 1.71 -5.64
N SER A 205 14.59 3.04 -5.63
CA SER A 205 15.73 3.97 -5.66
C SER A 205 16.43 4.11 -4.30
N GLU A 206 16.07 3.24 -3.34
CA GLU A 206 16.60 3.29 -1.98
C GLU A 206 18.10 3.01 -1.98
N TYR A 207 18.84 3.84 -1.25
CA TYR A 207 20.29 3.70 -1.18
C TYR A 207 20.65 2.49 -0.29
N PRO A 208 21.74 1.74 -0.60
CA PRO A 208 22.18 0.59 0.20
C PRO A 208 22.29 0.88 1.70
N LYS A 209 22.72 2.11 2.05
CA LYS A 209 22.82 2.60 3.43
C LYS A 209 21.46 2.65 4.14
N GLU A 210 20.39 3.05 3.45
CA GLU A 210 19.03 3.11 4.01
C GLU A 210 18.51 1.71 4.31
N ILE A 211 18.71 0.77 3.38
CA ILE A 211 18.36 -0.65 3.57
C ILE A 211 19.11 -1.24 4.77
N SER A 212 20.43 -0.99 4.87
CA SER A 212 21.25 -1.45 5.99
C SER A 212 20.82 -0.86 7.34
N ASN A 213 20.52 0.45 7.39
CA ASN A 213 20.02 1.10 8.60
C ASN A 213 18.67 0.52 9.03
N ARG A 214 17.76 0.30 8.06
CA ARG A 214 16.45 -0.30 8.31
C ARG A 214 16.57 -1.73 8.81
N ARG A 215 17.44 -2.53 8.20
CA ARG A 215 17.76 -3.91 8.63
C ARG A 215 18.17 -3.93 10.09
N TRP A 216 19.12 -3.08 10.48
CA TRP A 216 19.61 -3.05 11.84
C TRP A 216 18.56 -2.58 12.85
N THR A 217 17.79 -1.55 12.49
CA THR A 217 16.70 -1.04 13.32
C THR A 217 15.65 -2.12 13.57
N ARG A 218 15.23 -2.85 12.52
CA ARG A 218 14.24 -3.91 12.63
C ARG A 218 14.75 -5.13 13.37
N LEU A 219 15.97 -5.57 13.11
CA LEU A 219 16.60 -6.66 13.88
C LEU A 219 16.61 -6.36 15.38
N LYS A 220 17.02 -5.14 15.76
CA LYS A 220 17.02 -4.72 17.18
C LYS A 220 15.62 -4.55 17.76
N THR A 221 14.64 -4.19 16.95
CA THR A 221 13.25 -4.00 17.38
C THR A 221 12.56 -5.34 17.58
N PHE A 222 12.69 -6.25 16.62
CA PHE A 222 11.99 -7.53 16.63
C PHE A 222 12.72 -8.64 17.37
N LEU A 223 14.06 -8.59 17.45
CA LEU A 223 14.89 -9.68 17.98
C LEU A 223 16.00 -9.22 18.95
N PRO A 224 15.74 -8.28 19.88
CA PRO A 224 16.79 -7.76 20.77
C PRO A 224 17.43 -8.84 21.64
N ILE A 225 16.66 -9.81 22.12
CA ILE A 225 17.09 -10.85 23.07
C ILE A 225 17.81 -11.97 22.31
N THR A 226 17.34 -12.37 21.13
CA THR A 226 18.04 -13.32 20.27
C THR A 226 19.42 -12.80 19.89
N ILE A 227 19.53 -11.53 19.49
CA ILE A 227 20.82 -10.92 19.17
C ILE A 227 21.76 -10.96 20.39
N GLU A 228 21.25 -10.64 21.58
CA GLU A 228 22.05 -10.68 22.80
C GLU A 228 22.51 -12.10 23.14
N LYS A 229 21.61 -13.09 23.06
CA LYS A 229 21.94 -14.49 23.31
C LYS A 229 22.98 -15.03 22.31
N LEU A 230 22.88 -14.65 21.04
CA LEU A 230 23.85 -15.06 20.01
C LEU A 230 25.26 -14.58 20.34
N LYS A 231 25.45 -13.41 20.97
CA LYS A 231 26.79 -12.92 21.37
C LYS A 231 27.53 -13.91 22.27
N TYR A 232 26.82 -14.65 23.11
CA TYR A 232 27.39 -15.60 24.06
C TYR A 232 27.25 -17.06 23.62
N HIS A 233 26.70 -17.31 22.43
CA HIS A 233 26.47 -18.66 21.93
C HIS A 233 27.72 -19.21 21.23
N LEU A 234 28.48 -20.09 21.89
CA LEU A 234 29.81 -20.54 21.45
C LEU A 234 29.82 -21.13 20.03
N SER A 235 28.91 -22.06 19.70
CA SER A 235 28.85 -22.64 18.36
C SER A 235 28.57 -21.61 17.28
N PHE A 236 27.82 -20.54 17.61
CA PHE A 236 27.53 -19.49 16.65
C PHE A 236 28.76 -18.59 16.46
N GLN A 237 29.48 -18.24 17.53
CA GLN A 237 30.72 -17.45 17.43
C GLN A 237 31.76 -18.18 16.58
N ASN A 238 31.97 -19.49 16.80
CA ASN A 238 32.90 -20.29 15.99
C ASN A 238 32.52 -20.31 14.51
N SER A 239 31.25 -20.59 14.19
CA SER A 239 30.77 -20.58 12.80
C SER A 239 30.84 -19.19 12.19
N LYS A 240 30.57 -18.14 12.97
CA LYS A 240 30.66 -16.75 12.54
C LYS A 240 32.08 -16.40 12.12
N ASP A 241 33.09 -16.68 12.95
CA ASP A 241 34.48 -16.37 12.62
C ASP A 241 34.93 -17.08 11.33
N SER A 242 34.52 -18.34 11.16
CA SER A 242 34.78 -19.08 9.92
C SER A 242 34.10 -18.43 8.70
N LEU A 243 32.84 -18.01 8.82
CA LEU A 243 32.11 -17.36 7.73
C LEU A 243 32.67 -15.95 7.40
N LEU A 244 33.17 -15.22 8.40
CA LEU A 244 33.86 -13.96 8.19
C LEU A 244 35.18 -14.17 7.43
N SER A 245 35.96 -15.20 7.78
CA SER A 245 37.18 -15.56 7.05
C SER A 245 36.91 -15.96 5.58
N GLU A 246 35.68 -16.37 5.31
CA GLU A 246 35.18 -16.73 4.00
C GLU A 246 34.72 -15.52 3.16
N GLY A 247 34.77 -14.30 3.68
CA GLY A 247 34.39 -13.07 2.98
C GLY A 247 32.95 -12.62 3.19
N PHE A 248 32.16 -13.30 4.03
CA PHE A 248 30.87 -12.77 4.48
C PHE A 248 31.08 -11.66 5.50
N VAL A 249 30.10 -10.76 5.64
CA VAL A 249 30.16 -9.68 6.63
C VAL A 249 29.23 -9.95 7.82
N ASN A 250 29.52 -9.30 8.95
CA ASN A 250 28.85 -9.57 10.23
C ASN A 250 27.32 -9.47 10.15
N TRP A 251 26.77 -8.52 9.41
CA TRP A 251 25.32 -8.36 9.29
C TRP A 251 24.67 -9.55 8.57
N GLN A 252 25.33 -10.14 7.56
CA GLN A 252 24.82 -11.31 6.84
C GLN A 252 24.71 -12.51 7.78
N VAL A 253 25.78 -12.76 8.54
CA VAL A 253 25.84 -13.89 9.48
C VAL A 253 24.82 -13.75 10.60
N LEU A 254 24.68 -12.54 11.16
CA LEU A 254 23.71 -12.30 12.23
C LEU A 254 22.26 -12.41 11.73
N GLN A 255 21.95 -11.84 10.56
CA GLN A 255 20.63 -11.95 9.94
C GLN A 255 20.27 -13.42 9.69
N ALA A 256 21.19 -14.19 9.13
CA ALA A 256 21.00 -15.61 8.88
C ALA A 256 20.70 -16.40 10.17
N ALA A 257 21.45 -16.15 11.24
CA ALA A 257 21.18 -16.77 12.53
C ALA A 257 19.79 -16.39 13.08
N CYS A 258 19.40 -15.12 12.99
CA CYS A 258 18.08 -14.64 13.38
C CYS A 258 16.97 -15.33 12.57
N ASN A 259 17.14 -15.46 11.25
CA ASN A 259 16.20 -16.14 10.38
C ASN A 259 16.07 -17.63 10.70
N ILE A 260 17.16 -18.32 11.02
CA ILE A 260 17.11 -19.73 11.48
C ILE A 260 16.30 -19.83 12.78
N VAL A 261 16.55 -18.95 13.75
CA VAL A 261 15.80 -18.92 15.02
C VAL A 261 14.32 -18.73 14.78
N ILE A 262 13.94 -17.73 13.98
CA ILE A 262 12.53 -17.43 13.69
C ILE A 262 11.86 -18.54 12.89
N SER A 263 12.55 -19.07 11.88
CA SER A 263 12.08 -20.22 11.12
C SER A 263 11.77 -21.41 12.03
N LEU A 264 12.65 -21.71 13.00
CA LEU A 264 12.41 -22.79 13.96
C LEU A 264 11.24 -22.50 14.91
N ARG A 265 11.05 -21.24 15.33
CA ARG A 265 9.90 -20.84 16.16
C ARG A 265 8.57 -20.94 15.41
N MET A 266 8.55 -20.51 14.15
CA MET A 266 7.35 -20.49 13.32
C MET A 266 6.95 -21.88 12.82
N CYS A 267 7.91 -22.67 12.34
CA CYS A 267 7.61 -23.91 11.63
C CYS A 267 8.44 -25.12 12.04
N GLY A 268 9.24 -25.04 13.12
CA GLY A 268 10.00 -26.18 13.65
C GLY A 268 11.16 -26.66 12.76
N GLN A 269 11.41 -25.98 11.64
CA GLN A 269 12.48 -26.31 10.68
C GLN A 269 13.23 -25.03 10.26
N PRO A 270 14.52 -25.10 9.85
CA PRO A 270 15.25 -23.95 9.35
C PRO A 270 14.82 -23.58 7.91
N HIS A 271 15.28 -22.42 7.43
CA HIS A 271 15.11 -21.93 6.05
C HIS A 271 13.66 -21.74 5.58
N PHE A 272 12.77 -21.52 6.54
CA PHE A 272 11.33 -21.35 6.39
C PHE A 272 10.70 -22.45 5.52
N LYS A 273 11.22 -23.68 5.61
CA LYS A 273 10.88 -24.78 4.69
C LYS A 273 9.39 -25.11 4.64
N ALA A 274 8.63 -24.83 5.70
CA ALA A 274 7.20 -25.13 5.74
C ALA A 274 6.30 -23.96 5.33
N LEU A 275 6.84 -22.77 5.05
CA LEU A 275 6.04 -21.62 4.61
C LEU A 275 5.78 -21.67 3.11
N ASP A 276 4.61 -21.19 2.68
CA ASP A 276 4.33 -20.99 1.26
C ASP A 276 5.17 -19.82 0.74
N GLN A 277 5.86 -20.02 -0.38
CA GLN A 277 6.74 -19.01 -0.96
C GLN A 277 6.02 -17.72 -1.32
N LYS A 278 4.71 -17.78 -1.61
CA LYS A 278 3.93 -16.59 -2.00
C LYS A 278 3.52 -15.72 -0.82
N SER A 279 3.31 -16.30 0.36
CA SER A 279 2.87 -15.58 1.56
C SER A 279 3.97 -15.39 2.61
N ALA A 280 5.09 -16.10 2.50
CA ALA A 280 6.10 -16.18 3.56
C ALA A 280 6.53 -14.84 4.17
N HIS A 281 6.74 -13.79 3.36
CA HIS A 281 7.15 -12.49 3.90
C HIS A 281 6.07 -11.83 4.76
N LEU A 282 4.79 -12.01 4.40
CA LEU A 282 3.67 -11.53 5.20
C LEU A 282 3.50 -12.38 6.45
N ASP A 283 3.64 -13.70 6.33
CA ASP A 283 3.54 -14.62 7.48
C ASP A 283 4.64 -14.33 8.53
N ILE A 284 5.87 -14.07 8.07
CA ILE A 284 7.00 -13.69 8.93
C ILE A 284 6.74 -12.32 9.58
N LEU A 285 6.25 -11.34 8.82
CA LEU A 285 5.94 -10.02 9.36
C LEU A 285 4.82 -10.10 10.41
N GLU A 286 3.76 -10.85 10.12
CA GLU A 286 2.65 -11.09 11.03
C GLU A 286 3.13 -11.78 12.32
N TYR A 287 4.04 -12.75 12.21
CA TYR A 287 4.68 -13.37 13.37
C TYR A 287 5.35 -12.32 14.28
N PHE A 288 6.19 -11.44 13.72
CA PHE A 288 6.89 -10.43 14.52
C PHE A 288 5.98 -9.43 15.22
N LEU A 289 4.78 -9.21 14.68
CA LEU A 289 3.83 -8.24 15.21
C LEU A 289 2.94 -8.84 16.29
N ASN A 290 2.75 -10.15 16.26
CA ASN A 290 1.93 -10.87 17.21
C ASN A 290 2.74 -11.55 18.32
N ILE A 291 4.03 -11.84 18.06
CA ILE A 291 4.91 -12.57 18.99
C ILE A 291 6.14 -11.73 19.31
N PHE A 292 6.14 -11.17 20.52
CA PHE A 292 7.24 -10.39 21.05
C PHE A 292 8.37 -11.27 21.59
N GLU A 293 9.59 -10.74 21.61
CA GLU A 293 10.68 -11.38 22.31
C GLU A 293 10.61 -11.19 23.82
N GLU A 294 10.86 -12.28 24.52
CA GLU A 294 10.92 -12.37 25.97
C GLU A 294 12.25 -13.01 26.39
N PRO A 295 12.71 -12.80 27.65
CA PRO A 295 13.94 -13.44 28.13
C PRO A 295 13.96 -14.96 27.95
N LYS A 296 12.78 -15.60 28.01
CA LYS A 296 12.59 -17.05 27.82
C LYS A 296 12.42 -17.48 26.36
N SER A 297 12.44 -16.55 25.40
CA SER A 297 12.28 -16.88 23.98
C SER A 297 13.31 -17.94 23.56
N PHE A 298 12.80 -18.93 22.85
CA PHE A 298 13.54 -20.11 22.41
C PHE A 298 14.79 -19.72 21.61
N LEU A 299 15.92 -20.32 21.97
CA LEU A 299 17.15 -20.31 21.18
C LEU A 299 17.49 -21.78 20.84
N PRO A 300 17.75 -22.10 19.56
CA PRO A 300 18.01 -23.47 19.15
C PRO A 300 19.39 -23.95 19.62
N SER A 301 19.56 -25.28 19.66
CA SER A 301 20.82 -25.93 20.02
C SER A 301 21.92 -25.72 18.95
N ASP A 302 23.17 -25.94 19.33
CA ASP A 302 24.38 -25.83 18.48
C ASP A 302 24.26 -26.37 17.06
N LYS A 303 23.59 -27.52 16.86
CA LYS A 303 23.44 -28.15 15.54
C LYS A 303 22.80 -27.25 14.48
N TYR A 304 22.01 -26.25 14.88
CA TYR A 304 21.33 -25.34 13.95
C TYR A 304 22.19 -24.12 13.57
N PHE A 305 23.33 -23.93 14.24
CA PHE A 305 24.31 -22.88 13.95
C PHE A 305 25.58 -23.45 13.33
N SER A 306 25.49 -24.56 12.60
CA SER A 306 26.61 -25.05 11.80
C SER A 306 26.93 -24.08 10.65
N ILE A 307 28.16 -24.16 10.16
CA ILE A 307 28.63 -23.33 9.05
C ILE A 307 27.76 -23.57 7.82
N GLU A 308 27.39 -24.82 7.54
CA GLU A 308 26.57 -25.18 6.37
C GLU A 308 25.18 -24.55 6.44
N THR A 309 24.51 -24.66 7.59
CA THR A 309 23.16 -24.11 7.78
C THR A 309 23.18 -22.58 7.72
N LEU A 310 24.15 -21.93 8.37
CA LEU A 310 24.29 -20.48 8.30
C LEU A 310 24.62 -20.01 6.88
N ARG A 311 25.55 -20.67 6.18
CA ARG A 311 25.92 -20.34 4.80
C ARG A 311 24.72 -20.46 3.86
N GLU A 312 23.93 -21.52 3.99
CA GLU A 312 22.70 -21.72 3.22
C GLU A 312 21.72 -20.57 3.43
N GLN A 313 21.48 -20.16 4.68
CA GLN A 313 20.60 -19.03 4.96
C GLN A 313 21.16 -17.69 4.46
N ILE A 314 22.47 -17.45 4.59
CA ILE A 314 23.11 -16.22 4.06
C ILE A 314 22.91 -16.12 2.55
N ILE A 315 23.04 -17.23 1.82
CA ILE A 315 22.82 -17.29 0.38
C ILE A 315 21.36 -16.93 0.06
N LEU A 316 20.40 -17.55 0.75
CA LEU A 316 18.97 -17.27 0.55
C LEU A 316 18.64 -15.80 0.82
N ASP A 317 19.13 -15.23 1.92
CA ASP A 317 18.90 -13.83 2.29
C ASP A 317 19.53 -12.86 1.29
N SER A 318 20.72 -13.20 0.78
CA SER A 318 21.43 -12.39 -0.23
C SER A 318 20.71 -12.41 -1.57
N ILE A 319 20.15 -13.57 -1.96
CA ILE A 319 19.33 -13.71 -3.17
C ILE A 319 18.10 -12.79 -3.07
N GLU A 320 17.41 -12.83 -1.93
CA GLU A 320 16.23 -12.00 -1.67
C GLU A 320 16.54 -10.50 -1.81
N LEU A 321 17.64 -10.05 -1.20
CA LEU A 321 18.11 -8.66 -1.31
C LEU A 321 18.43 -8.25 -2.74
N LEU A 322 19.14 -9.09 -3.50
CA LEU A 322 19.51 -8.79 -4.88
C LEU A 322 18.29 -8.75 -5.80
N GLN A 323 17.32 -9.65 -5.60
CA GLN A 323 16.05 -9.63 -6.34
C GLN A 323 15.24 -8.35 -6.05
N TYR A 324 15.23 -7.89 -4.80
CA TYR A 324 14.56 -6.65 -4.40
C TYR A 324 15.15 -5.41 -5.09
N VAL A 325 16.48 -5.33 -5.23
CA VAL A 325 17.15 -4.22 -5.95
C VAL A 325 17.25 -4.44 -7.47
N GLY A 326 16.50 -5.40 -8.00
CA GLY A 326 16.31 -5.61 -9.42
C GLY A 326 17.45 -6.34 -10.14
N ASP A 327 18.36 -7.00 -9.42
CA ASP A 327 19.38 -7.83 -10.05
C ASP A 327 18.81 -9.16 -10.56
N LYS A 328 19.27 -9.55 -11.75
CA LYS A 328 19.03 -10.89 -12.30
C LYS A 328 20.22 -11.75 -11.93
N LEU A 329 20.00 -12.72 -11.05
CA LEU A 329 21.04 -13.67 -10.69
C LEU A 329 21.18 -14.72 -11.79
N GLU A 330 22.31 -14.71 -12.49
CA GLU A 330 22.65 -15.74 -13.49
C GLU A 330 23.14 -17.03 -12.83
N THR A 331 23.72 -16.92 -11.62
CA THR A 331 24.18 -18.07 -10.82
C THR A 331 23.97 -17.80 -9.33
N ASN A 332 23.72 -18.87 -8.56
CA ASN A 332 23.62 -18.82 -7.09
C ASN A 332 24.97 -19.14 -6.41
N SER A 333 26.10 -18.94 -7.10
CA SER A 333 27.41 -19.18 -6.50
C SER A 333 27.72 -18.11 -5.46
N LYS A 334 28.43 -18.49 -4.40
CA LYS A 334 28.87 -17.59 -3.33
C LYS A 334 29.61 -16.37 -3.90
N ASP A 335 30.58 -16.58 -4.77
CA ASP A 335 31.42 -15.51 -5.30
C ASP A 335 30.64 -14.54 -6.19
N ALA A 336 29.68 -15.05 -6.98
CA ALA A 336 28.81 -14.19 -7.76
C ALA A 336 27.92 -13.31 -6.87
N LEU A 337 27.35 -13.87 -5.79
CA LEU A 337 26.53 -13.12 -4.84
C LEU A 337 27.33 -12.04 -4.13
N LEU A 338 28.52 -12.38 -3.62
CA LEU A 338 29.39 -11.40 -2.94
C LEU A 338 29.82 -10.29 -3.90
N ASN A 339 30.19 -10.61 -5.14
CA ASN A 339 30.54 -9.60 -6.14
C ASN A 339 29.37 -8.67 -6.46
N ASN A 340 28.16 -9.21 -6.63
CA ASN A 340 26.97 -8.40 -6.89
C ASN A 340 26.65 -7.48 -5.71
N LEU A 341 26.65 -8.01 -4.48
CA LEU A 341 26.41 -7.19 -3.28
C LEU A 341 27.48 -6.11 -3.10
N LYS A 342 28.75 -6.41 -3.40
CA LYS A 342 29.85 -5.43 -3.36
C LYS A 342 29.67 -4.34 -4.41
N ASN A 343 29.36 -4.71 -5.66
CA ASN A 343 29.11 -3.75 -6.75
C ASN A 343 27.92 -2.82 -6.45
N ARG A 344 26.94 -3.33 -5.71
CA ARG A 344 25.78 -2.57 -5.24
C ARG A 344 26.04 -1.79 -3.95
N GLY A 345 27.23 -1.87 -3.35
CA GLY A 345 27.60 -1.12 -2.15
C GLY A 345 27.02 -1.66 -0.84
N PHE A 346 26.55 -2.92 -0.81
CA PHE A 346 26.08 -3.57 0.43
C PHE A 346 27.22 -4.16 1.28
N LEU A 347 28.39 -4.34 0.67
CA LEU A 347 29.60 -4.87 1.31
C LEU A 347 30.74 -3.85 1.35
N SER A 348 30.48 -2.56 1.12
CA SER A 348 31.52 -1.54 1.26
C SER A 348 31.94 -1.45 2.73
N ASP A 349 33.25 -1.54 2.97
CA ASP A 349 33.88 -1.39 4.28
C ASP A 349 33.50 -0.02 4.86
N ASN A 350 32.51 0.02 5.75
CA ASN A 350 32.25 1.16 6.62
C ASN A 350 31.65 0.64 7.93
N GLU A 351 32.45 0.83 8.97
CA GLU A 351 32.29 0.54 10.41
C GLU A 351 32.68 -0.87 10.88
#